data_AF-A0A1R0GRE5-F1
#
_entry.id   AF-A0A1R0GRE5-F1
#
_cell.length_a   1.000
_cell.length_b   1.000
_cell.length_c   1.000
_cell.angle_alpha   90.00
_cell.angle_beta   90.00
_cell.angle_gamma   90.00
#
_symmetry.space_group_name_H-M   'P 1'
#
loop_
_entity.id
_entity.type
_entity.pdbx_description
1 polymer ?
#
loop_
_entity_poly.entity_id
_entity_poly.type
_entity_poly.pdbx_seq_one_letter_code
_entity_poly.pdbx_strand_id
1 'polypeptide(L)'
;MISFSFLLLGLSFVSAQCNKGLFARSQADMDSVSNCSKLVGDIYVSGSSVTSINLPNLEEIEGSIYLSRNIGLTSVKLDGLKKLSEFLYMLNNSAVVEVSFKSLTTSGDFYISQSPSLSKLDLSSLSQVSDFDLVSSSIGSLNVDNLSTVGNITIISNFNLN
;
A
#
# COMPACT_ATOMS: atom_id res chain seq x y z
N MET A 1 11.63 42.95 28.15
CA MET A 1 10.45 42.71 27.29
C MET A 1 10.44 41.24 26.90
N ILE A 2 9.24 40.66 26.91
CA ILE A 2 8.90 39.24 27.04
C ILE A 2 9.53 38.36 25.94
N SER A 3 10.17 37.26 26.36
CA SER A 3 10.56 36.15 25.49
C SER A 3 9.31 35.37 25.09
N PHE A 4 8.98 35.36 23.80
CA PHE A 4 7.96 34.46 23.26
C PHE A 4 8.60 33.09 23.04
N SER A 5 8.46 32.22 24.03
CA SER A 5 8.61 30.78 23.82
C SER A 5 7.43 30.32 22.96
N PHE A 6 7.66 30.10 21.67
CA PHE A 6 6.76 29.30 20.85
C PHE A 6 6.96 27.84 21.23
N LEU A 7 6.23 27.39 22.24
CA LEU A 7 6.02 25.96 22.48
C LEU A 7 5.25 25.42 21.27
N LEU A 8 5.98 24.79 20.34
CA LEU A 8 5.41 24.21 19.13
C LEU A 8 4.34 23.16 19.52
N LEU A 9 3.07 23.49 19.32
CA LEU A 9 1.92 22.56 19.34
C LEU A 9 1.94 21.57 18.16
N GLY A 10 3.13 21.19 17.66
CA GLY A 10 3.31 20.40 16.45
C GLY A 10 3.07 18.90 16.59
N LEU A 11 2.91 18.39 17.82
CA LEU A 11 2.79 16.94 18.07
C LEU A 11 1.35 16.40 18.03
N SER A 12 0.33 17.26 18.12
CA SER A 12 -1.07 16.80 18.26
C SER A 12 -1.85 16.68 16.95
N PHE A 13 -1.39 17.30 15.86
CA PHE A 13 -2.09 17.24 14.57
C PHE A 13 -1.73 15.99 13.76
N VAL A 14 -0.47 15.54 13.84
CA VAL A 14 -0.03 14.32 13.14
C VAL A 14 -0.75 13.09 13.70
N SER A 15 -0.92 12.99 15.02
CA SER A 15 -1.52 11.81 15.65
C SER A 15 -3.00 11.58 15.33
N ALA A 16 -3.79 12.64 15.10
CA ALA A 16 -5.23 12.50 14.90
C ALA A 16 -5.58 11.93 13.51
N GLN A 17 -4.86 12.35 12.47
CA GLN A 17 -5.04 11.82 11.13
C GLN A 17 -4.59 10.36 11.04
N CYS A 18 -3.55 9.97 11.79
CA CYS A 18 -3.08 8.59 11.81
C CYS A 18 -4.06 7.60 12.46
N ASN A 19 -5.03 8.08 13.26
CA ASN A 19 -5.96 7.25 14.02
C ASN A 19 -7.36 7.13 13.38
N LYS A 20 -7.46 7.35 12.08
CA LYS A 20 -8.71 7.17 11.31
C LYS A 20 -8.38 6.74 9.88
N GLY A 21 -9.34 6.08 9.24
CA GLY A 21 -9.24 5.73 7.83
C GLY A 21 -9.01 6.96 6.94
N LEU A 22 -8.24 6.78 5.88
CA LEU A 22 -7.90 7.77 4.88
C LEU A 22 -8.72 7.53 3.61
N PHE A 23 -9.47 8.54 3.17
CA PHE A 23 -10.10 8.56 1.85
C PHE A 23 -9.34 9.54 0.96
N ALA A 24 -8.34 9.06 0.22
CA ALA A 24 -7.51 9.92 -0.61
C ALA A 24 -8.17 10.17 -1.97
N ARG A 25 -8.50 11.44 -2.23
CA ARG A 25 -8.99 11.91 -3.54
C ARG A 25 -7.89 12.60 -4.34
N SER A 26 -6.84 13.03 -3.67
CA SER A 26 -5.74 13.82 -4.21
C SER A 26 -4.41 13.48 -3.53
N GLN A 27 -3.30 13.94 -4.12
CA GLN A 27 -1.98 13.78 -3.52
C GLN A 27 -1.88 14.46 -2.14
N ALA A 28 -2.56 15.60 -1.94
CA ALA A 28 -2.57 16.29 -0.65
C ALA A 28 -3.16 15.44 0.49
N ASP A 29 -4.14 14.58 0.19
CA ASP A 29 -4.69 13.65 1.17
C ASP A 29 -3.65 12.60 1.58
N MET A 30 -2.87 12.09 0.62
CA MET A 30 -1.75 11.17 0.89
C MET A 30 -0.65 11.86 1.68
N ASP A 31 -0.30 13.10 1.33
CA ASP A 31 0.74 13.87 2.00
C ASP A 31 0.37 14.15 3.47
N SER A 32 -0.92 14.24 3.79
CA SER A 32 -1.44 14.43 5.16
C SER A 32 -1.10 13.29 6.13
N VAL A 33 -0.81 12.08 5.62
CA VAL A 33 -0.41 10.89 6.40
C VAL A 33 1.07 10.53 6.25
N SER A 34 1.86 11.32 5.51
CA SER A 34 3.27 11.00 5.19
C SER A 34 4.18 10.79 6.42
N ASN A 35 3.82 11.36 7.57
CA ASN A 35 4.55 11.23 8.83
C ASN A 35 3.95 10.19 9.79
N CYS A 36 2.90 9.47 9.40
CA CYS A 36 2.34 8.39 10.21
C CYS A 36 3.28 7.19 10.20
N SER A 37 3.66 6.70 11.38
CA SER A 37 4.30 5.39 11.54
C SER A 37 3.29 4.24 11.61
N LYS A 38 2.05 4.56 11.98
CA LYS A 38 0.93 3.64 12.06
C LYS A 38 -0.32 4.32 11.55
N LEU A 39 -1.15 3.61 10.80
CA LEU A 39 -2.50 4.05 10.42
C LEU A 39 -3.54 3.11 11.02
N VAL A 40 -4.56 3.67 11.66
CA VAL A 40 -5.74 2.95 12.14
C VAL A 40 -6.89 3.17 11.18
N GLY A 41 -7.48 2.07 10.70
CA GLY A 41 -8.48 2.08 9.65
C GLY A 41 -7.86 2.02 8.26
N ASP A 42 -8.74 2.05 7.27
CA ASP A 42 -8.39 1.72 5.90
C ASP A 42 -7.81 2.90 5.11
N ILE A 43 -7.00 2.59 4.10
CA ILE A 43 -6.62 3.54 3.05
C ILE A 43 -7.49 3.26 1.82
N TYR A 44 -8.36 4.19 1.47
CA TYR A 44 -9.21 4.14 0.28
C TYR A 44 -8.75 5.15 -0.76
N VAL A 45 -8.37 4.64 -1.93
CA VAL A 45 -7.99 5.44 -3.11
C VAL A 45 -8.77 4.90 -4.30
N SER A 46 -9.84 5.60 -4.71
CA SER A 46 -10.65 5.15 -5.84
C SER A 46 -11.11 6.28 -6.74
N GLY A 47 -10.91 6.11 -8.05
CA GLY A 47 -11.21 7.14 -9.05
C GLY A 47 -10.54 8.48 -8.74
N SER A 48 -9.38 8.45 -8.08
CA SER A 48 -8.72 9.62 -7.52
C SER A 48 -7.77 10.28 -8.52
N SER A 49 -7.26 11.47 -8.17
CA SER A 49 -6.15 12.13 -8.87
C SER A 49 -4.77 11.81 -8.28
N VAL A 50 -4.67 10.85 -7.35
CA VAL A 50 -3.40 10.40 -6.79
C VAL A 50 -2.57 9.74 -7.88
N THR A 51 -1.33 10.21 -8.05
CA THR A 51 -0.41 9.69 -9.08
C THR A 51 0.65 8.74 -8.52
N SER A 52 0.93 8.85 -7.23
CA SER A 52 1.84 7.96 -6.51
C SER A 52 1.46 7.84 -5.04
N ILE A 53 1.61 6.65 -4.48
CA ILE A 53 1.52 6.42 -3.04
C ILE A 53 2.93 6.11 -2.55
N ASN A 54 3.47 6.96 -1.68
CA ASN A 54 4.77 6.77 -1.05
C ASN A 54 4.71 7.22 0.41
N LEU A 55 4.66 6.27 1.35
CA LEU A 55 4.62 6.54 2.79
C LEU A 55 5.79 5.79 3.46
N PRO A 56 7.02 6.31 3.37
CA PRO A 56 8.22 5.58 3.77
C PRO A 56 8.31 5.36 5.28
N ASN A 57 7.62 6.18 6.08
CA ASN A 57 7.60 6.08 7.54
C ASN A 57 6.55 5.10 8.05
N LEU A 58 5.60 4.68 7.22
CA LEU A 58 4.47 3.87 7.63
C LEU A 58 4.92 2.42 7.84
N GLU A 59 4.80 1.93 9.07
CA GLU A 59 5.23 0.59 9.46
C GLU A 59 4.06 -0.37 9.71
N GLU A 60 2.89 0.13 10.09
CA GLU A 60 1.71 -0.71 10.38
C GLU A 60 0.42 -0.05 9.85
N ILE A 61 -0.45 -0.87 9.27
CA ILE A 61 -1.85 -0.51 9.00
C ILE A 61 -2.76 -1.48 9.76
N GLU A 62 -3.57 -0.94 10.66
CA GLU A 62 -4.68 -1.64 11.32
C GLU A 62 -5.95 -1.48 10.50
N GLY A 63 -5.97 -2.15 9.35
CA GLY A 63 -7.04 -2.10 8.37
C GLY A 63 -6.57 -2.62 7.02
N SER A 64 -7.23 -2.17 5.97
CA SER A 64 -7.06 -2.59 4.59
C SER A 64 -6.56 -1.45 3.68
N ILE A 65 -5.99 -1.81 2.54
CA ILE A 65 -5.65 -0.89 1.45
C ILE A 65 -6.55 -1.19 0.26
N TYR A 66 -7.33 -0.21 -0.18
CA TYR A 66 -8.22 -0.32 -1.33
C TYR A 66 -7.80 0.65 -2.43
N LEU A 67 -7.33 0.12 -3.55
CA LEU A 67 -6.91 0.87 -4.72
C LEU A 67 -7.77 0.46 -5.91
N SER A 68 -8.69 1.30 -6.37
CA SER A 68 -9.59 0.92 -7.46
C SER A 68 -9.81 2.01 -8.49
N ARG A 69 -9.63 1.68 -9.77
CA ARG A 69 -9.92 2.59 -10.90
C ARG A 69 -9.11 3.90 -10.88
N ASN A 70 -7.87 3.88 -10.39
CA ASN A 70 -6.99 5.05 -10.41
C ASN A 70 -6.17 5.08 -11.69
N ILE A 71 -6.70 5.75 -12.72
CA ILE A 71 -6.09 5.78 -14.07
C ILE A 71 -4.73 6.49 -14.11
N GLY A 72 -4.45 7.37 -13.14
CA GLY A 72 -3.20 8.13 -13.06
C GLY A 72 -2.20 7.59 -12.04
N LEU A 73 -2.57 6.56 -11.25
CA LEU A 73 -1.69 5.99 -10.24
C LEU A 73 -0.63 5.14 -10.93
N THR A 74 0.65 5.49 -10.76
CA THR A 74 1.77 4.83 -11.44
C THR A 74 2.62 3.97 -10.52
N SER A 75 2.62 4.25 -9.21
CA SER A 75 3.41 3.52 -8.23
C SER A 75 2.79 3.50 -6.84
N VAL A 76 3.00 2.39 -6.14
CA VAL A 76 2.63 2.20 -4.74
C VAL A 76 3.85 1.68 -3.99
N LYS A 77 4.43 2.49 -3.11
CA LYS A 77 5.63 2.17 -2.34
C LYS A 77 5.34 2.39 -0.86
N LEU A 78 5.12 1.31 -0.13
CA LEU A 78 5.08 1.31 1.34
C LEU A 78 6.24 0.44 1.84
N ASP A 79 7.44 0.85 1.46
CA ASP A 79 8.68 0.10 1.71
C ASP A 79 8.99 -0.10 3.19
N GLY A 80 8.47 0.77 4.07
CA GLY A 80 8.60 0.65 5.53
C GLY A 80 7.53 -0.22 6.17
N LEU A 81 6.46 -0.59 5.44
CA LEU A 81 5.31 -1.30 5.98
C LEU A 81 5.73 -2.72 6.36
N LYS A 82 5.57 -3.07 7.63
CA LYS A 82 5.91 -4.39 8.19
C LYS A 82 4.69 -5.29 8.33
N LYS A 83 3.52 -4.69 8.57
CA LYS A 83 2.26 -5.39 8.83
C LYS A 83 1.05 -4.68 8.22
N LEU A 84 0.24 -5.44 7.49
CA LEU A 84 -1.09 -5.07 7.02
C LEU A 84 -2.09 -6.01 7.70
N SER A 85 -2.99 -5.48 8.52
CA SER A 85 -3.79 -6.35 9.41
C SER A 85 -4.90 -7.09 8.69
N GLU A 86 -5.47 -6.48 7.65
CA GLU A 86 -6.54 -7.07 6.85
C GLU A 86 -6.01 -7.35 5.44
N PHE A 87 -6.40 -6.60 4.41
CA PHE A 87 -6.07 -6.99 3.03
C PHE A 87 -5.62 -5.84 2.14
N LEU A 88 -4.89 -6.20 1.08
CA LEU A 88 -4.69 -5.35 -0.09
C LEU A 88 -5.71 -5.73 -1.16
N TYR A 89 -6.52 -4.77 -1.57
CA TYR A 89 -7.40 -4.89 -2.73
C TYR A 89 -7.01 -3.88 -3.80
N MET A 90 -6.43 -4.35 -4.90
CA MET A 90 -6.04 -3.55 -6.04
C MET A 90 -6.77 -4.02 -7.30
N LEU A 91 -7.70 -3.23 -7.82
CA LEU A 91 -8.48 -3.56 -9.01
C LEU A 91 -8.46 -2.42 -10.03
N ASN A 92 -8.22 -2.73 -11.31
CA ASN A 92 -8.37 -1.75 -12.40
C ASN A 92 -7.46 -0.51 -12.25
N ASN A 93 -6.20 -0.69 -11.90
CA ASN A 93 -5.22 0.41 -11.86
C ASN A 93 -4.24 0.25 -13.02
N SER A 94 -4.72 0.57 -14.23
CA SER A 94 -4.03 0.23 -15.48
C SER A 94 -2.66 0.86 -15.67
N ALA A 95 -2.39 2.00 -15.01
CA ALA A 95 -1.13 2.73 -15.13
C ALA A 95 -0.08 2.34 -14.07
N VAL A 96 -0.43 1.50 -13.09
CA VAL A 96 0.51 1.10 -12.03
C VAL A 96 1.59 0.23 -12.65
N VAL A 97 2.85 0.67 -12.53
CA VAL A 97 4.02 -0.04 -13.05
C VAL A 97 4.74 -0.81 -11.94
N GLU A 98 4.72 -0.26 -10.73
CA GLU A 98 5.49 -0.74 -9.59
C GLU A 98 4.65 -0.74 -8.31
N VAL A 99 4.67 -1.88 -7.62
CA VAL A 99 4.15 -2.05 -6.26
C VAL A 99 5.29 -2.61 -5.42
N SER A 100 5.60 -1.94 -4.31
CA SER A 100 6.67 -2.33 -3.41
C SER A 100 6.22 -2.29 -1.96
N PHE A 101 6.30 -3.45 -1.32
CA PHE A 101 6.11 -3.69 0.11
C PHE A 101 7.29 -4.52 0.64
N LYS A 102 8.51 -4.11 0.31
CA LYS A 102 9.72 -4.93 0.53
C LYS A 102 9.96 -5.36 1.98
N SER A 103 9.44 -4.62 2.97
CA SER A 103 9.56 -4.95 4.40
C SER A 103 8.31 -5.60 4.99
N LEU A 104 7.27 -5.84 4.19
CA LEU A 104 6.02 -6.43 4.66
C LEU A 104 6.26 -7.89 4.99
N THR A 105 5.96 -8.29 6.23
CA THR A 105 6.18 -9.65 6.72
C THR A 105 4.89 -10.44 6.86
N THR A 106 3.79 -9.75 7.20
CA THR A 106 2.48 -10.34 7.42
C THR A 106 1.39 -9.47 6.81
N SER A 107 0.47 -10.12 6.10
CA SER A 107 -0.78 -9.56 5.61
C SER A 107 -1.91 -10.58 5.79
N GLY A 108 -3.17 -10.14 5.81
CA GLY A 108 -4.27 -11.00 5.38
C GLY A 108 -4.25 -11.13 3.86
N ASP A 109 -5.38 -10.96 3.17
CA ASP A 109 -5.45 -11.27 1.74
C ASP A 109 -4.69 -10.27 0.85
N PHE A 110 -4.11 -10.78 -0.22
CA PHE A 110 -3.53 -10.00 -1.31
C PHE A 110 -4.34 -10.25 -2.56
N TYR A 111 -5.02 -9.22 -3.06
CA TYR A 111 -5.75 -9.28 -4.32
C TYR A 111 -5.27 -8.17 -5.25
N ILE A 112 -4.60 -8.55 -6.34
CA ILE A 112 -4.19 -7.66 -7.41
C ILE A 112 -4.78 -8.17 -8.72
N SER A 113 -5.70 -7.39 -9.30
CA SER A 113 -6.35 -7.75 -10.56
C SER A 113 -6.44 -6.59 -11.54
N GLN A 114 -6.40 -6.91 -12.84
CA GLN A 114 -6.61 -5.94 -13.93
C GLN A 114 -5.65 -4.74 -13.81
N SER A 115 -4.37 -5.05 -13.61
CA SER A 115 -3.27 -4.08 -13.54
C SER A 115 -2.22 -4.39 -14.61
N PRO A 116 -2.58 -4.27 -15.91
CA PRO A 116 -1.78 -4.78 -17.02
C PRO A 116 -0.40 -4.13 -17.17
N SER A 117 -0.15 -2.94 -16.62
CA SER A 117 1.19 -2.33 -16.65
C SER A 117 2.08 -2.72 -15.48
N LEU A 118 1.55 -3.44 -14.48
CA LEU A 118 2.31 -3.86 -13.30
C LEU A 118 3.38 -4.85 -13.74
N SER A 119 4.64 -4.40 -13.69
CA SER A 119 5.80 -5.17 -14.13
C SER A 119 6.77 -5.48 -12.99
N LYS A 120 6.63 -4.77 -11.86
CA LYS A 120 7.43 -4.96 -10.65
C LYS A 120 6.53 -5.08 -9.43
N LEU A 121 6.60 -6.22 -8.77
CA LEU A 121 5.94 -6.50 -7.50
C LEU A 121 7.01 -6.98 -6.52
N ASP A 122 7.37 -6.14 -5.55
CA ASP A 122 8.33 -6.48 -4.51
C ASP A 122 7.60 -6.83 -3.20
N LEU A 123 7.61 -8.11 -2.89
CA LEU A 123 7.10 -8.71 -1.65
C LEU A 123 8.21 -9.53 -0.98
N SER A 124 9.46 -9.13 -1.15
CA SER A 124 10.63 -9.95 -0.81
C SER A 124 10.67 -10.43 0.64
N SER A 125 10.11 -9.69 1.61
CA SER A 125 10.05 -10.11 3.02
C SER A 125 8.75 -10.81 3.43
N LEU A 126 7.78 -10.97 2.51
CA LEU A 126 6.46 -11.50 2.85
C LEU A 126 6.58 -12.95 3.28
N SER A 127 6.20 -13.22 4.53
CA SER A 127 6.34 -14.53 5.15
C SER A 127 5.01 -15.21 5.47
N GLN A 128 3.96 -14.40 5.66
CA GLN A 128 2.61 -14.86 5.96
C GLN A 128 1.59 -14.02 5.20
N VAL A 129 0.69 -14.68 4.49
CA VAL A 129 -0.45 -14.10 3.78
C VAL A 129 -1.64 -15.06 3.93
N SER A 130 -2.87 -14.54 4.01
CA SER A 130 -4.04 -15.42 4.10
C SER A 130 -4.33 -16.08 2.76
N ASP A 131 -4.80 -15.33 1.76
CA ASP A 131 -4.85 -15.76 0.36
C ASP A 131 -4.05 -14.81 -0.55
N PHE A 132 -3.52 -15.31 -1.65
CA PHE A 132 -2.74 -14.53 -2.62
C PHE A 132 -3.27 -14.70 -4.04
N ASP A 133 -3.90 -13.66 -4.56
CA ASP A 133 -4.44 -13.58 -5.90
C ASP A 133 -3.71 -12.52 -6.72
N LEU A 134 -3.06 -12.95 -7.80
CA LEU A 134 -2.46 -12.09 -8.80
C LEU A 134 -3.01 -12.44 -10.19
N VAL A 135 -3.80 -11.53 -10.75
CA VAL A 135 -4.55 -11.78 -11.98
C VAL A 135 -4.35 -10.64 -13.00
N SER A 136 -3.99 -10.99 -14.24
CA SER A 136 -3.90 -10.02 -15.34
C SER A 136 -2.92 -8.86 -15.08
N SER A 137 -1.65 -9.20 -14.85
CA SER A 137 -0.51 -8.26 -14.77
C SER A 137 0.56 -8.57 -15.84
N SER A 138 1.61 -7.75 -15.87
CA SER A 138 2.78 -7.91 -16.76
C SER A 138 4.06 -8.25 -16.00
N ILE A 139 3.97 -8.75 -14.77
CA ILE A 139 5.17 -9.08 -13.98
C ILE A 139 6.00 -10.14 -14.69
N GLY A 140 7.33 -9.96 -14.70
CA GLY A 140 8.25 -10.90 -15.33
C GLY A 140 8.74 -12.00 -14.38
N SER A 141 8.71 -11.72 -13.08
CA SER A 141 9.11 -12.61 -12.00
C SER A 141 8.33 -12.27 -10.74
N LEU A 142 8.15 -13.27 -9.88
CA LEU A 142 7.56 -13.14 -8.55
C LEU A 142 8.48 -13.82 -7.55
N ASN A 143 9.11 -13.04 -6.67
CA ASN A 143 9.88 -13.59 -5.55
C ASN A 143 8.99 -13.68 -4.32
N VAL A 144 8.74 -14.91 -3.87
CA VAL A 144 8.00 -15.25 -2.64
C VAL A 144 8.76 -16.29 -1.82
N ASP A 145 10.10 -16.29 -1.90
CA ASP A 145 10.95 -17.31 -1.27
C ASP A 145 10.82 -17.35 0.26
N ASN A 146 10.43 -16.22 0.87
CA ASN A 146 10.19 -16.13 2.31
C ASN A 146 8.79 -16.59 2.75
N LEU A 147 7.89 -16.89 1.81
CA LEU A 147 6.52 -17.24 2.12
C LEU A 147 6.45 -18.62 2.78
N SER A 148 6.08 -18.62 4.06
CA SER A 148 6.03 -19.82 4.90
C SER A 148 4.59 -20.24 5.26
N THR A 149 3.66 -19.28 5.27
CA THR A 149 2.24 -19.51 5.53
C THR A 149 1.41 -18.81 4.47
N VAL A 150 0.64 -19.60 3.72
CA VAL A 150 -0.30 -19.14 2.71
C VAL A 150 -1.45 -20.14 2.60
N GLY A 151 -2.66 -19.62 2.46
CA GLY A 151 -3.82 -20.38 2.04
C GLY A 151 -3.77 -20.66 0.54
N ASN A 152 -4.69 -20.09 -0.21
CA ASN A 152 -4.77 -20.26 -1.65
C ASN A 152 -3.83 -19.31 -2.37
N ILE A 153 -3.20 -19.81 -3.43
CA ILE A 153 -2.46 -19.01 -4.39
C ILE A 153 -3.16 -19.11 -5.74
N THR A 154 -3.62 -17.97 -6.27
CA THR A 154 -4.18 -17.85 -7.61
C THR A 154 -3.29 -16.95 -8.46
N ILE A 155 -2.65 -17.51 -9.48
CA ILE A 155 -1.83 -16.76 -10.43
C ILE A 155 -2.37 -17.03 -11.84
N ILE A 156 -3.10 -16.07 -12.41
CA ILE A 156 -3.83 -16.25 -13.68
C ILE A 156 -3.56 -15.08 -14.62
N SER A 157 -3.37 -15.38 -15.91
CA SER A 157 -3.24 -14.37 -16.98
C SER A 157 -2.11 -13.34 -16.76
N ASN A 158 -1.02 -13.74 -16.11
CA ASN A 158 0.20 -12.94 -15.97
C ASN A 158 1.20 -13.33 -17.06
N PHE A 159 0.97 -12.87 -18.29
CA PHE A 159 1.58 -13.45 -19.49
C PHE A 159 3.10 -13.33 -19.59
N ASN A 160 3.73 -12.44 -18.82
CA ASN A 160 5.17 -12.26 -18.80
C ASN A 160 5.86 -13.07 -17.69
N LEU A 161 5.09 -13.67 -16.78
CA LEU A 161 5.62 -14.41 -15.64
C LEU A 161 6.16 -15.75 -16.11
N ASN A 162 7.46 -15.96 -15.92
CA ASN A 162 8.16 -17.20 -16.27
C ASN A 162 8.33 -18.12 -15.07
#